data_AF-A0A914M7W1-F1
#
_entry.id   AF-A0A914M7W1-F1
#
_cell.length_a   1.000
_cell.length_b   1.000
_cell.length_c   1.000
_cell.angle_alpha   90.00
_cell.angle_beta   90.00
_cell.angle_gamma   90.00
#
_symmetry.space_group_name_H-M   'P 1'
#
loop_
_entity.id
_entity.type
_entity.pdbx_description
1 polymer ?
#
loop_
_entity_poly.entity_id
_entity_poly.type
_entity_poly.pdbx_seq_one_letter_code
_entity_poly.pdbx_strand_id
1 'polypeptide(L)'
;MQKAKLDDFSKGEIKILCATTVAEEGIDISACNLIVQYNYVTNEIARVQRRGRCRAKGARALLLTCEINIKEKEEQNALRERLMHSALEELSRWSPTTFKLRVEDLVQELNKKRKESEALEMEKRIERRKQDNLFKIVCSSCSKFLGLSTKIVLVGSMYVIVDKEFWRRTKGCASELPPEKAQGRECKGSMPHIGEHRCSCNQKLGRIIQYRGGIILPNLNVDRIVFIRCTSDGNEIIKDERVKERKWGKVSQNLFLIDKATTLQLVEMKDAPDKPESLLRTDLLE
;
A
#
# COMPACT_ATOMS: atom_id res chain seq x y z
N MET A 1 20.17 -1.90 12.12
CA MET A 1 20.30 -3.37 12.23
C MET A 1 20.80 -4.03 10.94
N GLN A 2 20.21 -3.78 9.77
CA GLN A 2 20.66 -4.38 8.49
C GLN A 2 22.07 -3.97 8.07
N LYS A 3 22.43 -2.68 8.19
CA LYS A 3 23.73 -2.15 7.75
C LYS A 3 24.93 -2.77 8.48
N ALA A 4 24.85 -2.91 9.82
CA ALA A 4 25.92 -3.51 10.61
C ALA A 4 26.24 -4.96 10.18
N LYS A 5 25.22 -5.77 9.86
CA LYS A 5 25.41 -7.14 9.40
C LYS A 5 26.02 -7.23 8.00
N LEU A 6 25.74 -6.24 7.15
CA LEU A 6 26.37 -6.13 5.83
C LEU A 6 27.83 -5.69 5.95
N ASP A 7 28.13 -4.78 6.87
CA ASP A 7 29.49 -4.34 7.16
C ASP A 7 30.34 -5.51 7.72
N ASP A 8 29.79 -6.30 8.64
CA ASP A 8 30.44 -7.51 9.17
C ASP A 8 30.69 -8.56 8.09
N PHE A 9 29.74 -8.74 7.16
CA PHE A 9 29.91 -9.63 6.00
C PHE A 9 30.99 -9.12 5.04
N SER A 10 31.02 -7.81 4.79
CA SER A 10 32.04 -7.18 3.94
C SER A 10 33.45 -7.30 4.53
N LYS A 11 33.58 -7.22 5.85
CA LYS A 11 34.83 -7.41 6.58
C LYS A 11 35.26 -8.88 6.70
N GLY A 12 34.38 -9.83 6.35
CA GLY A 12 34.65 -11.26 6.44
C GLY A 12 34.41 -11.87 7.83
N GLU A 13 33.93 -11.08 8.80
CA GLU A 13 33.52 -11.56 10.13
C GLU A 13 32.31 -12.50 10.01
N ILE A 14 31.41 -12.21 9.06
CA ILE A 14 30.33 -13.10 8.65
C ILE A 14 30.68 -13.69 7.29
N LYS A 15 30.74 -15.02 7.20
CA LYS A 15 31.07 -15.74 5.96
C LYS A 15 29.85 -16.11 5.11
N ILE A 16 28.67 -16.21 5.73
CA ILE A 16 27.43 -16.64 5.09
C ILE A 16 26.32 -15.66 5.46
N LEU A 17 25.65 -15.12 4.44
CA LEU A 17 24.48 -14.27 4.59
C LEU A 17 23.23 -15.01 4.09
N CYS A 18 22.28 -15.24 4.99
CA CYS A 18 20.94 -15.70 4.61
C CYS A 18 20.02 -14.49 4.52
N ALA A 19 19.44 -14.26 3.34
CA ALA A 19 18.58 -13.11 3.09
C ALA A 19 17.34 -13.49 2.27
N THR A 20 16.29 -12.70 2.42
CA THR A 20 15.11 -12.75 1.55
C THR A 20 15.36 -11.92 0.29
N THR A 21 14.33 -11.74 -0.54
CA THR A 21 14.36 -10.98 -1.80
C THR A 21 14.93 -9.56 -1.68
N VAL A 22 14.95 -9.01 -0.47
CA VAL A 22 15.55 -7.72 -0.13
C VAL A 22 17.03 -7.64 -0.51
N ALA A 23 17.74 -8.77 -0.57
CA ALA A 23 19.13 -8.83 -1.00
C ALA A 23 19.33 -8.91 -2.53
N GLU A 24 18.27 -9.05 -3.34
CA GLU A 24 18.40 -9.09 -4.81
C GLU A 24 18.63 -7.68 -5.37
N GLU A 25 17.88 -6.68 -4.88
CA GLU A 25 17.87 -5.30 -5.37
C GLU A 25 18.25 -4.27 -4.31
N GLY A 26 18.96 -3.21 -4.71
CA GLY A 26 19.14 -1.98 -3.93
C GLY A 26 20.04 -2.04 -2.70
N ILE A 27 20.33 -3.24 -2.16
CA ILE A 27 21.32 -3.41 -1.08
C ILE A 27 22.70 -3.62 -1.69
N ASP A 28 23.67 -2.80 -1.29
CA ASP A 28 25.08 -3.01 -1.66
C ASP A 28 25.65 -4.18 -0.84
N ILE A 29 26.05 -5.25 -1.52
CA ILE A 29 26.64 -6.44 -0.92
C ILE A 29 27.97 -6.66 -1.63
N SER A 30 29.04 -6.83 -0.86
CA SER A 30 30.38 -7.15 -1.36
C SER A 30 30.35 -8.37 -2.29
N ALA A 31 31.26 -8.40 -3.26
CA ALA A 31 31.28 -9.45 -4.27
C ALA A 31 31.41 -10.84 -3.63
N CYS A 32 30.39 -11.68 -3.81
CA CYS A 32 30.36 -13.05 -3.32
C CYS A 32 31.04 -14.00 -4.32
N ASN A 33 31.61 -15.09 -3.81
CA ASN A 33 32.08 -16.23 -4.61
C ASN A 33 31.02 -17.33 -4.79
N LEU A 34 29.95 -17.32 -4.00
CA LEU A 34 28.85 -18.27 -4.10
C LEU A 34 27.52 -17.59 -3.82
N ILE A 35 26.55 -17.81 -4.70
CA ILE A 35 25.14 -17.47 -4.46
C ILE A 35 24.33 -18.76 -4.59
N VAL A 36 23.50 -19.03 -3.57
CA VAL A 36 22.59 -20.18 -3.56
C VAL A 36 21.17 -19.67 -3.45
N GLN A 37 20.35 -20.00 -4.45
CA GLN A 37 18.91 -19.75 -4.45
C GLN A 37 18.23 -21.01 -3.97
N TYR A 38 17.59 -20.94 -2.81
CA TYR A 38 16.89 -22.08 -2.23
C TYR A 38 15.41 -21.99 -2.53
N ASN A 39 14.93 -22.85 -3.43
CA ASN A 39 13.54 -22.99 -3.84
C ASN A 39 12.87 -21.66 -4.25
N TYR A 40 13.62 -20.80 -4.95
CA TYR A 40 13.19 -19.43 -5.22
C TYR A 40 13.74 -18.84 -6.52
N VAL A 41 12.83 -18.36 -7.39
CA VAL A 41 13.15 -17.70 -8.67
C VAL A 41 12.16 -16.56 -8.97
N THR A 42 12.70 -15.39 -9.34
CA THR A 42 11.97 -14.17 -9.72
C THR A 42 11.87 -14.03 -11.23
N ASN A 43 12.50 -13.01 -11.81
CA ASN A 43 12.48 -12.65 -13.21
C ASN A 43 13.93 -12.54 -13.75
N GLU A 44 14.05 -12.34 -15.05
CA GLU A 44 15.32 -12.19 -15.76
C GLU A 44 16.17 -11.00 -15.24
N ILE A 45 15.53 -9.92 -14.77
CA ILE A 45 16.23 -8.75 -14.23
C ILE A 45 16.97 -9.10 -12.92
N ALA A 46 16.26 -9.71 -11.98
CA ALA A 46 16.85 -10.16 -10.71
C ALA A 46 17.88 -11.28 -10.94
N ARG A 47 17.74 -12.12 -11.96
CA ARG A 47 18.80 -13.05 -12.38
C ARG A 47 20.09 -12.33 -12.77
N VAL A 48 20.01 -11.29 -13.61
CA VAL A 48 21.18 -10.49 -14.03
C VAL A 48 21.83 -9.79 -12.84
N GLN A 49 21.03 -9.15 -11.97
CA GLN A 49 21.53 -8.45 -10.80
C GLN A 49 22.21 -9.40 -9.80
N ARG A 50 21.64 -10.59 -9.56
CA ARG A 50 22.24 -11.63 -8.72
C ARG A 50 23.58 -12.07 -9.27
N ARG A 51 23.68 -12.34 -10.58
CA ARG A 51 24.97 -12.62 -11.22
C ARG A 51 25.94 -11.44 -11.05
N GLY A 52 25.42 -10.22 -11.11
CA GLY A 52 26.15 -8.99 -10.78
C GLY A 52 26.66 -8.92 -9.34
N ARG A 53 26.21 -9.74 -8.40
CA ARG A 53 26.77 -9.84 -7.03
C ARG A 53 27.79 -10.98 -6.91
N CYS A 54 27.78 -11.90 -7.87
CA CYS A 54 28.62 -13.10 -7.92
C CYS A 54 29.85 -12.89 -8.84
N ARG A 55 30.67 -11.86 -8.58
CA ARG A 55 31.77 -11.44 -9.48
C ARG A 55 33.17 -11.90 -9.06
N ALA A 56 33.33 -12.53 -7.90
CA ALA A 56 34.65 -13.00 -7.48
C ALA A 56 35.21 -14.04 -8.48
N LYS A 57 36.53 -14.18 -8.53
CA LYS A 57 37.17 -15.15 -9.44
C LYS A 57 36.69 -16.56 -9.09
N GLY A 58 36.16 -17.29 -10.09
CA GLY A 58 35.62 -18.64 -9.90
C GLY A 58 34.25 -18.69 -9.23
N ALA A 59 33.54 -17.56 -9.14
CA ALA A 59 32.26 -17.50 -8.46
C ALA A 59 31.16 -18.32 -9.16
N ARG A 60 30.22 -18.86 -8.37
CA ARG A 60 29.13 -19.72 -8.85
C ARG A 60 27.78 -19.24 -8.34
N ALA A 61 26.77 -19.28 -9.20
CA ALA A 61 25.38 -19.09 -8.83
C ALA A 61 24.62 -20.40 -9.04
N LEU A 62 23.98 -20.91 -7.99
CA LEU A 62 23.29 -22.19 -7.97
C LEU A 62 21.82 -22.01 -7.61
N LEU A 63 20.96 -22.75 -8.29
CA LEU A 63 19.56 -22.95 -7.90
C LEU A 63 19.43 -24.34 -7.28
N LEU A 64 18.97 -24.38 -6.03
CA LEU A 64 18.60 -25.61 -5.33
C LEU A 64 17.08 -25.68 -5.25
N THR A 65 16.48 -26.57 -6.01
CA THR A 65 15.03 -26.78 -6.01
C THR A 65 14.71 -28.25 -6.30
N CYS A 66 13.63 -28.75 -5.69
CA CYS A 66 13.00 -30.02 -6.08
C CYS A 66 11.75 -29.78 -6.94
N GLU A 67 11.33 -28.52 -7.10
CA GLU A 67 10.13 -28.17 -7.85
C GLU A 67 10.45 -27.87 -9.32
N ILE A 68 9.78 -28.59 -10.23
CA ILE A 68 10.00 -28.52 -11.69
C ILE A 68 9.61 -27.15 -12.24
N ASN A 69 8.48 -26.59 -11.80
CA ASN A 69 8.01 -25.24 -12.14
C ASN A 69 9.07 -24.14 -11.89
N ILE A 70 9.81 -24.22 -10.77
CA ILE A 70 10.85 -23.24 -10.41
C ILE A 70 12.05 -23.40 -11.34
N LYS A 71 12.45 -24.64 -11.64
CA LYS A 71 13.52 -24.92 -12.60
C LYS A 71 13.17 -24.40 -13.99
N GLU A 72 12.00 -24.74 -14.51
CA GLU A 72 11.53 -24.27 -15.82
C GLU A 72 11.48 -22.74 -15.90
N LYS A 73 11.04 -22.09 -14.82
CA LYS A 73 11.03 -20.63 -14.73
C LYS A 73 12.43 -20.03 -14.81
N GLU A 74 13.43 -20.65 -14.17
CA GLU A 74 14.82 -20.17 -14.27
C GLU A 74 15.41 -20.37 -15.67
N GLU A 75 15.06 -21.47 -16.34
CA GLU A 75 15.43 -21.71 -17.74
C GLU A 75 14.79 -20.67 -18.66
N GLN A 76 13.51 -20.35 -18.46
CA GLN A 76 12.82 -19.27 -19.17
C GLN A 76 13.45 -17.90 -18.91
N ASN A 77 13.83 -17.60 -17.65
CA ASN A 77 14.52 -16.36 -17.31
C ASN A 77 15.87 -16.26 -18.00
N ALA A 78 16.63 -17.37 -18.07
CA ALA A 78 17.90 -17.42 -18.80
C ALA A 78 17.70 -17.18 -20.31
N LEU A 79 16.61 -17.68 -20.88
CA LEU A 79 16.25 -17.41 -22.28
C LEU A 79 15.88 -15.93 -22.49
N ARG A 80 15.02 -15.36 -21.63
CA ARG A 80 14.62 -13.94 -21.71
C ARG A 80 15.81 -13.01 -21.58
N GLU A 81 16.76 -13.34 -20.72
CA GLU A 81 18.02 -12.60 -20.59
C GLU A 81 18.80 -12.57 -21.91
N ARG A 82 18.92 -13.72 -22.60
CA ARG A 82 19.56 -13.79 -23.92
C ARG A 82 18.81 -12.96 -24.95
N LEU A 83 17.49 -13.07 -24.99
CA LEU A 83 16.63 -12.28 -25.89
C LEU A 83 16.76 -10.79 -25.62
N MET A 84 16.87 -10.37 -24.37
CA MET A 84 17.12 -8.98 -23.99
C MET A 84 18.45 -8.48 -24.56
N HIS A 85 19.52 -9.26 -24.44
CA HIS A 85 20.81 -8.92 -25.05
C HIS A 85 20.73 -8.82 -26.57
N SER A 86 20.07 -9.78 -27.24
CA SER A 86 19.87 -9.72 -28.69
C SER A 86 19.06 -8.50 -29.12
N ALA A 87 18.00 -8.15 -28.38
CA ALA A 87 17.21 -6.96 -28.67
C ALA A 87 18.04 -5.66 -28.51
N LEU A 88 18.92 -5.59 -27.51
CA LEU A 88 19.83 -4.44 -27.34
C LEU A 88 20.84 -4.33 -28.49
N GLU A 89 21.36 -5.47 -28.96
CA GLU A 89 22.24 -5.49 -30.13
C GLU A 89 21.51 -5.01 -31.39
N GLU A 90 20.27 -5.43 -31.61
CA GLU A 90 19.45 -4.94 -32.72
C GLU A 90 19.17 -3.44 -32.62
N LEU A 91 18.81 -2.96 -31.44
CA LEU A 91 18.59 -1.53 -31.18
C LEU A 91 19.87 -0.70 -31.41
N SER A 92 21.03 -1.25 -31.08
CA SER A 92 22.32 -0.57 -31.30
C SER A 92 22.64 -0.33 -32.78
N ARG A 93 22.01 -1.08 -33.69
CA ARG A 93 22.17 -0.93 -35.14
C ARG A 93 21.26 0.15 -35.72
N TRP A 94 20.29 0.64 -34.96
CA TRP A 94 19.36 1.66 -35.46
C TRP A 94 20.05 3.02 -35.56
N SER A 95 19.68 3.79 -36.59
CA SER A 95 20.11 5.19 -36.66
C SER A 95 19.46 6.01 -35.54
N PRO A 96 20.12 7.08 -35.04
CA PRO A 96 19.52 7.96 -34.05
C PRO A 96 18.15 8.51 -34.47
N THR A 97 17.96 8.80 -35.76
CA THR A 97 16.70 9.29 -36.32
C THR A 97 15.59 8.24 -36.25
N THR A 98 15.88 7.00 -36.69
CA THR A 98 14.92 5.88 -36.64
C THR A 98 14.50 5.58 -35.21
N PHE A 99 15.48 5.51 -34.30
CA PHE A 99 15.22 5.27 -32.88
C PHE A 99 14.33 6.35 -32.29
N LYS A 100 14.64 7.63 -32.53
CA LYS A 100 13.84 8.76 -32.05
C LYS A 100 12.39 8.69 -32.54
N LEU A 101 12.18 8.50 -33.84
CA LEU A 101 10.83 8.42 -34.42
C LEU A 101 10.01 7.27 -33.81
N ARG A 102 10.63 6.10 -33.60
CA ARG A 102 9.96 4.96 -33.00
C ARG A 102 9.59 5.19 -31.52
N VAL A 103 10.48 5.83 -30.76
CA VAL A 103 10.20 6.19 -29.36
C VAL A 103 9.05 7.19 -29.28
N GLU A 104 9.02 8.20 -30.15
CA GLU A 104 7.94 9.20 -30.18
C GLU A 104 6.58 8.56 -30.48
N ASP A 105 6.51 7.66 -31.46
CA ASP A 105 5.32 6.89 -31.80
C ASP A 105 4.81 6.04 -30.62
N LEU A 106 5.72 5.30 -29.95
CA LEU A 106 5.38 4.52 -28.76
C LEU A 106 4.86 5.39 -27.61
N VAL A 107 5.47 6.56 -27.38
CA VAL A 107 5.03 7.50 -26.34
C VAL A 107 3.63 8.04 -26.67
N GLN A 108 3.35 8.35 -27.95
CA GLN A 108 2.02 8.77 -28.37
C GLN A 108 0.98 7.67 -28.15
N GLU A 109 1.30 6.42 -28.49
CA GLU A 109 0.41 5.27 -28.27
C GLU A 109 0.13 5.04 -26.78
N LEU A 110 1.17 5.09 -25.93
CA LEU A 110 1.02 4.96 -24.48
C LEU A 110 0.17 6.09 -23.89
N ASN A 111 0.38 7.33 -24.34
CA ASN A 111 -0.43 8.47 -23.91
C ASN A 111 -1.89 8.34 -24.33
N LYS A 112 -2.16 7.82 -25.54
CA LYS A 112 -3.52 7.55 -26.00
C LYS A 112 -4.20 6.49 -25.12
N LYS A 113 -3.54 5.35 -24.91
CA LYS A 113 -4.05 4.27 -24.03
C LYS A 113 -4.32 4.77 -22.61
N ARG A 114 -3.43 5.63 -22.08
CA ARG A 114 -3.61 6.24 -20.77
C ARG A 114 -4.85 7.13 -20.72
N LYS A 115 -5.05 8.01 -21.71
CA LYS A 115 -6.24 8.87 -21.80
C LYS A 115 -7.54 8.06 -21.91
N GLU A 116 -7.54 7.00 -22.72
CA GLU A 116 -8.68 6.10 -22.86
C GLU A 116 -9.02 5.39 -21.53
N SER A 117 -8.00 4.91 -20.81
CA SER A 117 -8.17 4.31 -19.47
C SER A 117 -8.71 5.32 -18.46
N GLU A 118 -8.18 6.55 -18.45
CA GLU A 118 -8.64 7.63 -17.56
C GLU A 118 -10.09 8.03 -17.86
N ALA A 119 -10.47 8.11 -19.14
CA ALA A 119 -11.84 8.39 -19.57
C ALA A 119 -12.80 7.27 -19.14
N LEU A 120 -12.42 6.01 -19.34
CA LEU A 120 -13.21 4.85 -18.93
C LEU A 120 -13.38 4.79 -17.39
N GLU A 121 -12.33 5.10 -16.63
CA GLU A 121 -12.41 5.20 -15.18
C GLU A 121 -13.35 6.33 -14.73
N MET A 122 -13.32 7.46 -15.41
CA MET A 122 -14.20 8.60 -15.14
C MET A 122 -15.67 8.26 -15.43
N GLU A 123 -15.96 7.63 -16.57
CA GLU A 123 -17.30 7.19 -16.94
C GLU A 123 -17.86 6.19 -15.91
N LYS A 124 -17.06 5.18 -15.55
CA LYS A 124 -17.40 4.22 -14.47
C LYS A 124 -17.67 4.92 -13.14
N ARG A 125 -16.98 6.03 -12.85
CA ARG A 125 -17.18 6.82 -11.63
C ARG A 125 -18.49 7.59 -11.67
N ILE A 126 -18.87 8.16 -12.82
CA ILE A 126 -20.16 8.85 -13.00
C ILE A 126 -21.31 7.87 -12.85
N GLU A 127 -21.21 6.69 -13.46
CA GLU A 127 -22.27 5.69 -13.40
C GLU A 127 -22.49 5.18 -11.96
N ARG A 128 -21.42 4.96 -11.20
CA ARG A 128 -21.52 4.61 -9.76
C ARG A 128 -22.19 5.69 -8.93
N ARG A 129 -21.98 6.98 -9.21
CA ARG A 129 -22.67 8.08 -8.52
C ARG A 129 -24.19 8.04 -8.72
N LYS A 130 -24.68 7.54 -9.86
CA LYS A 130 -26.12 7.37 -10.10
C LYS A 130 -26.71 6.23 -9.27
N GLN A 131 -25.90 5.25 -8.90
CA GLN A 131 -26.30 4.05 -8.15
C GLN A 131 -26.03 4.15 -6.65
N ASP A 132 -25.63 5.33 -6.15
CA ASP A 132 -24.99 5.46 -4.83
C ASP A 132 -25.91 4.97 -3.71
N ASN A 133 -25.63 3.75 -3.25
CA ASN A 133 -26.38 3.10 -2.20
C ASN A 133 -25.90 3.66 -0.87
N LEU A 134 -26.83 4.10 -0.03
CA LEU A 134 -26.49 4.50 1.33
C LEU A 134 -26.28 3.24 2.18
N PHE A 135 -25.22 3.22 2.97
CA PHE A 135 -24.94 2.13 3.90
C PHE A 135 -24.74 2.64 5.31
N LYS A 136 -25.30 1.90 6.27
CA LYS A 136 -24.89 1.95 7.68
C LYS A 136 -23.63 1.12 7.86
N ILE A 137 -22.65 1.71 8.54
CA ILE A 137 -21.41 1.05 8.93
C ILE A 137 -21.56 0.60 10.36
N VAL A 138 -21.35 -0.69 10.61
CA VAL A 138 -21.47 -1.28 11.94
C VAL A 138 -20.21 -2.03 12.34
N CYS A 139 -20.00 -2.21 13.65
CA CYS A 139 -18.92 -3.03 14.17
C CYS A 139 -19.10 -4.50 13.76
N SER A 140 -18.05 -5.13 13.25
CA SER A 140 -18.07 -6.56 12.87
C SER A 140 -18.32 -7.52 14.05
N SER A 141 -18.04 -7.10 15.29
CA SER A 141 -18.14 -7.96 16.47
C SER A 141 -19.46 -7.83 17.22
N CYS A 142 -20.00 -6.61 17.35
CA CYS A 142 -21.22 -6.36 18.13
C CYS A 142 -22.35 -5.68 17.34
N SER A 143 -22.14 -5.44 16.04
CA SER A 143 -23.10 -4.76 15.16
C SER A 143 -23.54 -3.36 15.63
N LYS A 144 -22.84 -2.75 16.59
CA LYS A 144 -23.08 -1.37 16.99
C LYS A 144 -22.82 -0.42 15.82
N PHE A 145 -23.72 0.54 15.64
CA PHE A 145 -23.63 1.58 14.63
C PHE A 145 -22.40 2.49 14.85
N LEU A 146 -21.66 2.74 13.76
CA LEU A 146 -20.46 3.57 13.75
C LEU A 146 -20.66 4.85 12.94
N GLY A 147 -21.43 4.81 11.85
CA GLY A 147 -21.75 5.97 11.01
C GLY A 147 -22.29 5.57 9.63
N LEU A 148 -22.44 6.54 8.73
CA LEU A 148 -22.94 6.33 7.36
C LEU A 148 -21.80 6.30 6.33
N SER A 149 -22.01 5.61 5.21
CA SER A 149 -21.05 5.54 4.10
C SER A 149 -20.67 6.90 3.54
N THR A 150 -21.61 7.85 3.48
CA THR A 150 -21.39 9.24 3.05
C THR A 150 -20.41 10.01 3.92
N LYS A 151 -20.14 9.53 5.13
CA LYS A 151 -19.16 10.13 6.05
C LYS A 151 -17.77 9.49 5.91
N ILE A 152 -17.59 8.46 5.08
CA ILE A 152 -16.26 7.91 4.80
C ILE A 152 -15.61 8.72 3.68
N VAL A 153 -14.41 9.22 3.92
CA VAL A 153 -13.63 9.99 2.95
C VAL A 153 -12.17 9.56 2.93
N LEU A 154 -11.48 9.91 1.85
CA LEU A 154 -10.05 9.68 1.68
C LEU A 154 -9.25 10.92 2.10
N VAL A 155 -8.32 10.75 3.05
CA VAL A 155 -7.31 11.75 3.43
C VAL A 155 -5.93 11.19 3.14
N GLY A 156 -5.23 11.76 2.15
CA GLY A 156 -4.00 11.16 1.60
C GLY A 156 -4.30 9.79 1.01
N SER A 157 -3.77 8.73 1.63
CA SER A 157 -4.02 7.32 1.29
C SER A 157 -4.88 6.58 2.33
N MET A 158 -5.43 7.31 3.31
CA MET A 158 -6.11 6.73 4.47
C MET A 158 -7.62 6.98 4.40
N TYR A 159 -8.39 5.93 4.69
CA TYR A 159 -9.85 6.00 4.77
C TYR A 159 -10.25 6.39 6.19
N VAL A 160 -10.92 7.53 6.32
CA VAL A 160 -11.33 8.10 7.61
C VAL A 160 -12.83 8.32 7.61
N ILE A 161 -13.42 8.32 8.79
CA ILE A 161 -14.81 8.72 8.97
C ILE A 161 -14.88 10.13 9.55
N VAL A 162 -15.50 11.03 8.79
CA VAL A 162 -15.70 12.44 9.14
C VAL A 162 -17.11 12.63 9.69
N ASP A 163 -17.28 12.27 10.96
CA ASP A 163 -18.52 12.44 11.70
C ASP A 163 -18.18 12.90 13.11
N LYS A 164 -18.64 14.11 13.48
CA LYS A 164 -18.39 14.71 14.79
C LYS A 164 -18.85 13.82 15.95
N GLU A 165 -19.91 13.03 15.75
CA GLU A 165 -20.47 12.16 16.77
C GLU A 165 -19.78 10.79 16.83
N PHE A 166 -18.79 10.53 15.97
CA PHE A 166 -18.08 9.25 15.92
C PHE A 166 -17.39 8.93 17.24
N TRP A 167 -16.78 9.93 17.87
CA TRP A 167 -16.07 9.76 19.13
C TRP A 167 -17.00 9.47 20.31
N ARG A 168 -18.24 9.95 20.29
CA ARG A 168 -19.25 9.55 21.29
C ARG A 168 -19.58 8.06 21.25
N ARG A 169 -19.45 7.44 20.06
CA ARG A 169 -19.80 6.04 19.82
C ARG A 169 -18.64 5.07 20.06
N THR A 170 -17.41 5.58 20.08
CA THR A 170 -16.16 4.83 20.15
C THR A 170 -15.28 5.31 21.30
N LYS A 171 -14.15 4.63 21.56
CA LYS A 171 -13.19 5.05 22.58
C LYS A 171 -11.81 5.15 21.95
N GLY A 172 -11.10 6.25 22.18
CA GLY A 172 -9.70 6.41 21.80
C GLY A 172 -8.76 5.94 22.92
N CYS A 173 -7.71 5.22 22.56
CA CYS A 173 -6.69 4.74 23.49
C CYS A 173 -5.30 4.90 22.88
N ALA A 174 -4.27 5.05 23.73
CA ALA A 174 -2.89 4.96 23.30
C ALA A 174 -2.62 3.57 22.68
N SER A 175 -1.77 3.52 21.66
CA SER A 175 -1.37 2.23 21.08
C SER A 175 -0.32 1.56 21.97
N GLU A 176 -0.48 0.27 22.25
CA GLU A 176 0.48 -0.53 23.04
C GLU A 176 1.83 -0.77 22.34
N LEU A 177 2.00 -0.35 21.07
CA LEU A 177 3.24 -0.57 20.33
C LEU A 177 4.31 0.48 20.70
N PRO A 178 5.52 0.06 21.09
CA PRO A 178 6.64 0.97 21.30
C PRO A 178 6.99 1.73 20.01
N PRO A 179 7.49 2.97 20.11
CA PRO A 179 7.88 3.81 18.98
C PRO A 179 9.21 3.37 18.32
N GLU A 180 9.52 2.08 18.24
CA GLU A 180 10.83 1.61 17.73
C GLU A 180 10.92 1.49 16.19
N LYS A 181 9.84 1.81 15.45
CA LYS A 181 9.89 1.90 13.98
C LYS A 181 9.87 3.34 13.43
N ALA A 182 9.91 4.34 14.32
CA ALA A 182 9.96 5.76 13.94
C ALA A 182 11.40 6.33 13.79
N GLN A 183 12.41 5.47 13.60
CA GLN A 183 13.77 5.88 13.23
C GLN A 183 14.04 5.78 11.72
N GLY A 184 12.99 5.87 10.90
CA GLY A 184 13.10 6.39 9.54
C GLY A 184 12.77 7.87 9.61
N ARG A 185 13.65 8.75 9.09
CA ARG A 185 13.45 10.20 9.01
C ARG A 185 11.96 10.53 8.82
N GLU A 186 11.33 11.14 9.81
CA GLU A 186 9.96 11.64 9.68
C GLU A 186 9.97 12.69 8.56
N CYS A 187 9.37 12.33 7.42
CA CYS A 187 9.22 13.25 6.31
C CYS A 187 8.25 14.36 6.74
N LYS A 188 8.67 15.63 6.63
CA LYS A 188 7.77 16.79 6.76
C LYS A 188 6.51 16.53 5.93
N GLY A 189 5.36 16.39 6.59
CA GLY A 189 4.07 16.06 5.97
C GLY A 189 3.52 14.64 6.25
N SER A 190 4.19 13.81 7.05
CA SER A 190 3.63 12.54 7.52
C SER A 190 2.45 12.76 8.46
N MET A 191 1.38 11.97 8.31
CA MET A 191 0.26 11.90 9.26
C MET A 191 0.59 10.85 10.33
N PRO A 192 1.09 11.23 11.52
CA PRO A 192 1.53 10.27 12.51
C PRO A 192 0.35 9.48 13.08
N HIS A 193 0.62 8.23 13.43
CA HIS A 193 -0.29 7.41 14.22
C HIS A 193 -0.10 7.74 15.70
N ILE A 194 -1.14 8.27 16.34
CA ILE A 194 -1.09 8.71 17.74
C ILE A 194 -1.83 7.77 18.70
N GLY A 195 -2.55 6.78 18.16
CA GLY A 195 -3.27 5.80 18.97
C GLY A 195 -4.16 4.89 18.15
N GLU A 196 -5.13 4.29 18.82
CA GLU A 196 -6.14 3.42 18.24
C GLU A 196 -7.52 3.72 18.80
N HIS A 197 -8.56 3.46 17.99
CA HIS A 197 -9.94 3.59 18.44
C HIS A 197 -10.64 2.24 18.42
N ARG A 198 -11.49 2.06 19.43
CA ARG A 198 -12.16 0.81 19.75
C ARG A 198 -13.66 1.02 19.85
N CYS A 199 -14.41 -0.03 19.50
CA CYS A 199 -15.84 -0.08 19.74
C CYS A 199 -16.12 -0.23 21.25
N SER A 200 -17.36 -0.01 21.69
CA SER A 200 -17.74 -0.27 23.08
C SER A 200 -17.65 -1.74 23.48
N CYS A 201 -17.66 -2.68 22.54
CA CYS A 201 -17.33 -4.09 22.79
C CYS A 201 -15.82 -4.38 22.86
N ASN A 202 -14.99 -3.34 22.92
CA ASN A 202 -13.53 -3.39 22.94
C ASN A 202 -12.84 -3.88 21.65
N GLN A 203 -13.60 -4.19 20.59
CA GLN A 203 -13.04 -4.52 19.28
C GLN A 203 -12.27 -3.33 18.71
N LYS A 204 -11.03 -3.56 18.29
CA LYS A 204 -10.22 -2.55 17.58
C LYS A 204 -10.83 -2.24 16.22
N LEU A 205 -11.24 -1.00 16.02
CA LEU A 205 -11.85 -0.52 14.77
C LEU A 205 -10.83 0.11 13.82
N GLY A 206 -9.71 0.62 14.35
CA GLY A 206 -8.66 1.17 13.51
C GLY A 206 -7.64 2.00 14.29
N ARG A 207 -7.00 2.94 13.61
CA ARG A 207 -5.96 3.81 14.16
C ARG A 207 -6.45 5.24 14.27
N ILE A 208 -5.83 6.01 15.15
CA ILE A 208 -6.02 7.44 15.27
C ILE A 208 -4.83 8.12 14.60
N ILE A 209 -5.11 9.07 13.71
CA ILE A 209 -4.09 9.86 13.03
C ILE A 209 -4.22 11.34 13.38
N GLN A 210 -3.08 12.02 13.47
CA GLN A 210 -3.04 13.48 13.53
C GLN A 210 -2.83 14.04 12.13
N TYR A 211 -3.73 14.93 11.73
CA TYR A 211 -3.64 15.70 10.50
C TYR A 211 -3.21 17.13 10.83
N ARG A 212 -2.74 17.86 9.81
CA ARG A 212 -2.22 19.24 9.92
C ARG A 212 -3.14 20.12 10.79
N GLY A 213 -2.54 20.98 11.61
CA GLY A 213 -3.29 21.87 12.51
C GLY A 213 -3.92 21.15 13.70
N GLY A 214 -3.39 19.99 14.10
CA GLY A 214 -3.82 19.25 15.28
C GLY A 214 -5.15 18.51 15.14
N ILE A 215 -5.64 18.30 13.91
CA ILE A 215 -6.93 17.65 13.68
C ILE A 215 -6.79 16.14 13.89
N ILE A 216 -7.60 15.56 14.78
CA ILE A 216 -7.59 14.12 15.05
C ILE A 216 -8.60 13.42 14.15
N LEU A 217 -8.14 12.43 13.37
CA LEU A 217 -9.00 11.67 12.47
C LEU A 217 -9.02 10.17 12.82
N PRO A 218 -10.20 9.54 12.82
CA PRO A 218 -10.34 8.10 13.01
C PRO A 218 -10.15 7.37 11.67
N ASN A 219 -9.01 6.71 11.50
CA ASN A 219 -8.77 5.81 10.36
C ASN A 219 -9.44 4.46 10.60
N LEU A 220 -10.29 4.02 9.67
CA LEU A 220 -11.05 2.78 9.77
C LEU A 220 -10.29 1.58 9.19
N ASN A 221 -10.33 0.46 9.90
CA ASN A 221 -9.93 -0.85 9.38
C ASN A 221 -11.14 -1.56 8.77
N VAL A 222 -11.12 -1.74 7.45
CA VAL A 222 -12.23 -2.34 6.69
C VAL A 222 -12.58 -3.76 7.17
N ASP A 223 -11.60 -4.56 7.60
CA ASP A 223 -11.84 -5.93 8.09
C ASP A 223 -12.68 -5.98 9.37
N ARG A 224 -12.75 -4.85 10.09
CA ARG A 224 -13.36 -4.72 11.42
C ARG A 224 -14.75 -4.08 11.38
N ILE A 225 -15.24 -3.72 10.20
CA ILE A 225 -16.55 -3.13 9.97
C ILE A 225 -17.38 -3.96 9.00
N VAL A 226 -18.69 -3.74 9.00
CA VAL A 226 -19.67 -4.36 8.09
C VAL A 226 -20.58 -3.27 7.53
N PHE A 227 -20.99 -3.42 6.29
CA PHE A 227 -21.87 -2.49 5.58
C PHE A 227 -23.27 -3.10 5.46
N ILE A 228 -24.30 -2.32 5.83
CA ILE A 228 -25.71 -2.72 5.74
C ILE A 228 -26.44 -1.66 4.94
N ARG A 229 -27.10 -2.04 3.84
CA ARG A 229 -27.78 -1.09 2.95
C ARG A 229 -28.99 -0.47 3.65
N CYS A 230 -29.10 0.85 3.57
CA CYS A 230 -30.20 1.61 4.17
C CYS A 230 -30.90 2.52 3.15
N THR A 231 -32.06 3.03 3.56
CA THR A 231 -32.84 4.03 2.84
C THR A 231 -32.03 5.31 2.61
N SER A 232 -32.45 6.14 1.64
CA SER A 232 -31.73 7.37 1.28
C SER A 232 -31.59 8.39 2.41
N ASP A 233 -32.48 8.34 3.41
CA ASP A 233 -32.43 9.15 4.63
C ASP A 233 -31.55 8.53 5.74
N GLY A 234 -31.11 7.28 5.56
CA GLY A 234 -30.26 6.55 6.49
C GLY A 234 -30.98 5.98 7.70
N ASN A 235 -32.32 6.04 7.76
CA ASN A 235 -33.08 5.64 8.94
C ASN A 235 -33.39 4.14 8.96
N GLU A 236 -33.83 3.57 7.84
CA GLU A 236 -34.30 2.19 7.76
C GLU A 236 -33.36 1.29 6.97
N ILE A 237 -33.33 0.00 7.32
CA ILE A 237 -32.55 -1.01 6.59
C ILE A 237 -33.45 -1.57 5.47
N ILE A 238 -33.03 -1.42 4.21
CA ILE A 238 -33.85 -1.86 3.05
C ILE A 238 -33.82 -3.40 2.93
N LYS A 239 -32.63 -3.98 3.13
CA LYS A 239 -32.38 -5.43 3.19
C LYS A 239 -31.24 -5.61 4.20
N ASP A 240 -31.39 -6.49 5.20
CA ASP A 240 -30.31 -6.80 6.18
C ASP A 240 -29.22 -7.69 5.54
N GLU A 241 -28.80 -7.31 4.34
CA GLU A 241 -27.69 -7.92 3.64
C GLU A 241 -26.40 -7.31 4.20
N ARG A 242 -25.72 -8.11 5.04
CA ARG A 242 -24.48 -7.73 5.69
C ARG A 242 -23.31 -7.97 4.76
N VAL A 243 -22.80 -6.90 4.15
CA VAL A 243 -21.66 -6.98 3.25
C VAL A 243 -20.37 -6.73 4.01
N LYS A 244 -19.43 -7.67 3.90
CA LYS A 244 -18.10 -7.57 4.51
C LYS A 244 -17.04 -7.57 3.42
N GLU A 245 -16.20 -6.54 3.42
CA GLU A 245 -15.08 -6.41 2.49
C GLU A 245 -13.76 -6.40 3.24
N ARG A 246 -12.69 -6.88 2.58
CA ARG A 246 -11.33 -6.92 3.17
C ARG A 246 -10.39 -5.85 2.64
N LYS A 247 -10.80 -5.15 1.59
CA LYS A 247 -9.99 -4.12 0.93
C LYS A 247 -10.87 -2.92 0.61
N TRP A 248 -10.41 -1.74 0.99
CA TRP A 248 -11.10 -0.49 0.65
C TRP A 248 -11.27 -0.29 -0.86
N GLY A 249 -10.33 -0.78 -1.68
CA GLY A 249 -10.47 -0.77 -3.14
C GLY A 249 -11.74 -1.49 -3.62
N LYS A 250 -12.08 -2.64 -3.01
CA LYS A 250 -13.32 -3.36 -3.31
C LYS A 250 -14.56 -2.63 -2.81
N VAL A 251 -14.49 -2.01 -1.62
CA VAL A 251 -15.58 -1.16 -1.10
C VAL A 251 -15.89 -0.03 -2.09
N SER A 252 -14.85 0.69 -2.55
CA SER A 252 -15.01 1.80 -3.51
C SER A 252 -15.46 1.36 -4.90
N GLN A 253 -15.23 0.09 -5.25
CA GLN A 253 -15.63 -0.48 -6.54
C GLN A 253 -17.05 -1.04 -6.51
N ASN A 254 -17.43 -1.71 -5.42
CA ASN A 254 -18.63 -2.55 -5.35
C ASN A 254 -19.77 -1.93 -4.54
N LEU A 255 -19.48 -1.07 -3.55
CA LEU A 255 -20.48 -0.61 -2.60
C LEU A 255 -20.91 0.83 -2.86
N PHE A 256 -19.99 1.79 -2.69
CA PHE A 256 -20.25 3.21 -2.82
C PHE A 256 -18.98 3.98 -3.17
N LEU A 257 -19.13 5.18 -3.73
CA LEU A 257 -17.97 6.01 -4.06
C LEU A 257 -17.40 6.67 -2.81
N ILE A 258 -16.07 6.66 -2.67
CA ILE A 258 -15.37 7.36 -1.59
C ILE A 258 -14.64 8.56 -2.19
N ASP A 259 -15.10 9.76 -1.85
CA ASP A 259 -14.47 11.00 -2.30
C ASP A 259 -13.35 11.45 -1.34
N LYS A 260 -12.50 12.37 -1.83
CA LYS A 260 -11.47 13.00 -0.99
C LYS A 260 -12.13 13.91 0.04
N ALA A 261 -11.55 13.98 1.23
CA ALA A 261 -12.06 14.87 2.27
C ALA A 261 -12.01 16.34 1.82
N THR A 262 -13.10 17.06 2.07
CA THR A 262 -13.17 18.50 1.88
C THR A 262 -12.62 19.23 3.10
N THR A 263 -12.21 20.49 2.94
CA THR A 263 -11.74 21.32 4.06
C THR A 263 -12.80 21.45 5.14
N LEU A 264 -14.08 21.60 4.76
CA LEU A 264 -15.19 21.72 5.70
C LEU A 264 -15.32 20.48 6.59
N GLN A 265 -15.26 19.28 6.01
CA GLN A 265 -15.32 18.02 6.76
C GLN A 265 -14.16 17.85 7.75
N LEU A 266 -12.97 18.37 7.42
CA LEU A 266 -11.83 18.33 8.32
C LEU A 266 -12.00 19.31 9.49
N VAL A 267 -12.56 20.50 9.23
CA VAL A 267 -12.90 21.47 10.27
C VAL A 267 -13.98 20.90 11.20
N GLU A 268 -15.01 20.24 10.67
CA GLU A 268 -16.03 19.56 11.48
C GLU A 268 -15.42 18.55 12.48
N MET A 269 -14.35 17.86 12.08
CA MET A 269 -13.65 16.92 12.96
C MET A 269 -12.76 17.60 14.00
N LYS A 270 -12.27 18.82 13.73
CA LYS A 270 -11.52 19.61 14.71
C LYS A 270 -12.38 19.94 15.92
N ASP A 271 -13.66 20.24 15.68
CA ASP A 271 -14.62 20.64 16.72
C ASP A 271 -15.42 19.44 17.27
N ALA A 272 -15.02 18.21 16.94
CA ALA A 272 -15.73 17.02 17.38
C ALA A 272 -15.64 16.84 18.91
N PRO A 273 -16.78 16.58 19.60
CA PRO A 273 -16.81 16.28 21.02
C PRO A 273 -16.18 14.92 21.33
N ASP A 274 -15.75 14.71 22.57
CA ASP A 274 -15.21 13.44 23.09
C ASP A 274 -13.99 12.88 22.32
N LYS A 275 -13.37 13.70 21.47
CA LYS A 275 -12.15 13.32 20.74
C LYS A 275 -11.01 13.14 21.74
N PRO A 276 -10.10 12.18 21.52
CA PRO A 276 -9.03 11.86 22.46
C PRO A 276 -7.89 12.89 22.40
N GLU A 277 -8.14 14.11 22.86
CA GLU A 277 -7.18 15.23 22.82
C GLU A 277 -5.90 14.94 23.61
N SER A 278 -5.98 14.10 24.64
CA SER A 278 -4.83 13.65 25.43
C SER A 278 -3.77 12.89 24.62
N LEU A 279 -4.12 12.41 23.42
CA LEU A 279 -3.19 11.73 22.52
C LEU A 279 -2.49 12.68 21.53
N LEU A 280 -2.82 13.98 21.53
CA LEU A 280 -2.23 14.95 20.62
C LEU A 280 -0.72 15.09 20.85
N ARG A 281 0.02 15.01 19.75
CA ARG A 281 1.46 15.29 19.69
C ARG A 281 1.64 16.78 19.43
N THR A 282 1.92 17.53 20.50
CA THR A 282 2.11 18.99 20.46
C THR A 282 3.39 19.40 19.75
N ASP A 283 4.37 18.51 19.67
CA ASP A 283 5.62 18.64 18.91
C ASP A 283 5.42 18.75 17.39
N LEU A 284 4.20 18.52 16.90
CA LEU A 284 3.85 18.48 15.47
C LEU A 284 2.81 19.55 15.07
N LEU A 285 2.64 20.59 15.90
CA LEU A 285 1.67 21.66 15.68
C LEU A 285 2.25 22.89 14.94
N GLU A 286 3.56 22.92 14.68
CA GLU A 286 4.27 23.98 13.95
C GLU A 286 4.37 23.73 12.43
#